data_AF-A0A6A3XQ24-F1
#
_entry.id   AF-A0A6A3XQ24-F1
#
_cell.length_a   1.000
_cell.length_b   1.000
_cell.length_c   1.000
_cell.angle_alpha   90.00
_cell.angle_beta   90.00
_cell.angle_gamma   90.00
#
_symmetry.space_group_name_H-M   'P 1'
#
loop_
_entity.id
_entity.type
_entity.pdbx_description
1 polymer ?
#
loop_
_entity_poly.entity_id
_entity_poly.type
_entity_poly.pdbx_seq_one_letter_code
_entity_poly.pdbx_strand_id
1 'polypeptide(L)'
;MTMREMEASKAEILALLGVLDSLDLLDMVRALGGTSSGIYFGTERIYHASGEKNTYGFTFDARTGHPLSITQALTEDARAGDSDARTSLQLSIDDYVRHDDSSIKAPIGIKSDAELLVDAAVACFYEWTAAGRQQVEQFFALLDKDDDGSVSGQDVADQLLDAGHSSERAESIAAEMTRLLCDSDDPSEEVTFLPFVGFWIMLLADDVHVSDPSNEHRVLPGLQQLFLT
;
A
#
# COMPACT_ATOMS: atom_id res chain seq x y z
N MET A 1 -10.58 21.76 -30.35
CA MET A 1 -9.16 21.65 -30.00
C MET A 1 -8.36 21.62 -31.30
N THR A 2 -7.46 22.58 -31.50
CA THR A 2 -6.68 22.70 -32.76
C THR A 2 -5.44 21.80 -32.73
N MET A 3 -4.89 21.43 -33.89
CA MET A 3 -3.72 20.51 -33.98
C MET A 3 -2.49 21.01 -33.19
N ARG A 4 -2.34 22.33 -33.04
CA ARG A 4 -1.32 22.97 -32.18
C ARG A 4 -1.57 22.79 -30.69
N GLU A 5 -2.83 22.77 -30.25
CA GLU A 5 -3.20 22.51 -28.84
C GLU A 5 -2.91 21.06 -28.45
N MET A 6 -3.10 20.10 -29.38
CA MET A 6 -2.70 18.70 -29.16
C MET A 6 -1.18 18.51 -29.08
N GLU A 7 -0.40 19.21 -29.90
CA GLU A 7 1.06 19.12 -29.87
C GLU A 7 1.66 19.79 -28.62
N ALA A 8 1.09 20.91 -28.17
CA ALA A 8 1.48 21.55 -26.91
C ALA A 8 1.21 20.64 -25.71
N SER A 9 0.02 20.04 -25.64
CA SER A 9 -0.35 19.09 -24.58
C SER A 9 0.57 17.86 -24.55
N LYS A 10 1.00 17.35 -25.72
CA LYS A 10 1.96 16.23 -25.79
C LYS A 10 3.34 16.61 -25.25
N ALA A 11 3.83 17.81 -25.56
CA ALA A 11 5.11 18.29 -25.06
C ALA A 11 5.09 18.49 -23.53
N GLU A 12 3.99 19.01 -22.99
CA GLU A 12 3.76 19.17 -21.56
C GLU A 12 3.69 17.81 -20.84
N ILE A 13 3.00 16.83 -21.41
CA ILE A 13 2.94 15.45 -20.88
C ILE A 13 4.33 14.82 -20.88
N LEU A 14 5.10 14.94 -21.96
CA LEU A 14 6.45 14.37 -22.02
C LEU A 14 7.41 15.07 -21.05
N ALA A 15 7.27 16.38 -20.84
CA ALA A 15 8.03 17.11 -19.84
C ALA A 15 7.69 16.64 -18.42
N LEU A 16 6.40 16.46 -18.12
CA LEU A 16 5.95 15.89 -16.85
C LEU A 16 6.51 14.47 -16.64
N LEU A 17 6.41 13.61 -17.66
CA LEU A 17 6.96 12.25 -17.59
C LEU A 17 8.48 12.26 -17.37
N GLY A 18 9.21 13.21 -17.98
CA GLY A 18 10.64 13.39 -17.73
C GLY A 18 10.97 13.87 -16.31
N VAL A 19 10.12 14.72 -15.73
CA VAL A 19 10.23 15.13 -14.31
C VAL A 19 9.96 13.94 -13.38
N LEU A 20 8.91 13.16 -13.66
CA LEU A 20 8.57 11.95 -12.90
C LEU A 20 9.66 10.87 -13.00
N ASP A 21 10.25 10.68 -14.18
CA ASP A 21 11.39 9.77 -14.40
C ASP A 21 12.65 10.23 -13.64
N SER A 22 12.79 11.54 -13.40
CA SER A 22 13.91 12.10 -12.64
C SER A 22 13.71 12.05 -11.11
N LEU A 23 12.49 11.75 -10.64
CA LEU A 23 12.18 11.56 -9.23
C LEU A 23 12.52 10.12 -8.84
N ASP A 24 13.51 9.94 -7.95
CA ASP A 24 13.77 8.63 -7.33
C ASP A 24 12.76 8.41 -6.20
N LEU A 25 11.53 8.04 -6.59
CA LEU A 25 10.41 7.84 -5.65
C LEU A 25 10.75 6.77 -4.58
N LEU A 26 11.58 5.78 -4.93
CA LEU A 26 11.99 4.73 -4.00
C LEU A 26 12.97 5.27 -2.94
N ASP A 27 13.97 6.06 -3.35
CA ASP A 27 14.89 6.75 -2.42
C ASP A 27 14.13 7.75 -1.54
N MET A 28 13.15 8.46 -2.10
CA MET A 28 12.27 9.37 -1.36
C MET A 28 11.44 8.65 -0.29
N VAL A 29 10.79 7.53 -0.61
CA VAL A 29 10.01 6.73 0.36
C VAL A 29 10.90 6.20 1.49
N ARG A 30 12.10 5.71 1.16
CA ARG A 30 13.07 5.25 2.17
C ARG A 30 13.52 6.39 3.10
N ALA A 31 13.73 7.58 2.55
CA ALA A 31 14.11 8.77 3.32
C ALA A 31 13.02 9.19 4.33
N LEU A 32 11.74 8.97 4.02
CA LEU A 32 10.60 9.31 4.89
C LEU A 32 10.45 8.38 6.11
N GLY A 33 11.06 7.19 6.09
CA GLY A 33 11.07 6.27 7.24
C GLY A 33 11.90 6.76 8.44
N GLY A 34 12.73 7.79 8.25
CA GLY A 34 13.46 8.48 9.31
C GLY A 34 12.65 9.65 9.88
N THR A 35 12.69 9.82 11.20
CA THR A 35 11.96 10.87 11.95
C THR A 35 12.07 12.26 11.29
N SER A 36 10.98 12.72 10.67
CA SER A 36 10.90 14.01 9.99
C SER A 36 10.64 15.13 10.99
N SER A 37 11.68 15.88 11.36
CA SER A 37 11.51 17.13 12.11
C SER A 37 11.18 18.27 11.14
N GLY A 38 9.98 18.85 11.29
CA GLY A 38 9.54 19.99 10.49
C GLY A 38 10.03 21.31 11.08
N ILE A 39 10.72 22.12 10.27
CA ILE A 39 11.15 23.47 10.62
C ILE A 39 10.06 24.46 10.18
N TYR A 40 9.72 25.42 11.04
CA TYR A 40 8.83 26.51 10.68
C TYR A 40 9.62 27.69 10.15
N PHE A 41 9.23 28.21 8.98
CA PHE A 41 9.81 29.40 8.38
C PHE A 41 8.68 30.35 7.95
N GLY A 42 8.41 31.38 8.76
CA GLY A 42 7.28 32.27 8.51
C GLY A 42 5.94 31.54 8.54
N THR A 43 5.20 31.58 7.43
CA THR A 43 3.92 30.87 7.24
C THR A 43 4.08 29.47 6.63
N GLU A 44 5.32 29.01 6.46
CA GLU A 44 5.61 27.71 5.85
C GLU A 44 6.12 26.72 6.88
N ARG A 45 5.78 25.46 6.66
CA ARG A 45 6.30 24.30 7.40
C ARG A 45 7.10 23.45 6.43
N ILE A 46 8.39 23.30 6.71
CA ILE A 46 9.34 22.61 5.83
C ILE A 46 9.78 21.32 6.51
N TYR A 47 9.63 20.21 5.82
CA TYR A 47 10.14 18.91 6.24
C TYR A 47 11.32 18.52 5.38
N HIS A 48 12.34 17.94 6.01
CA HIS A 48 13.50 17.41 5.32
C HIS A 48 13.56 15.91 5.48
N ALA A 49 13.91 15.22 4.40
CA ALA A 49 14.21 13.80 4.40
C ALA A 49 15.48 13.58 3.60
N SER A 50 16.43 12.82 4.12
CA SER A 50 17.66 12.48 3.39
C SER A 50 17.70 10.98 3.14
N GLY A 51 17.72 10.60 1.87
CA GLY A 51 17.97 9.25 1.41
C GLY A 51 19.45 8.97 1.21
N GLU A 52 19.75 7.83 0.60
CA GLU A 52 21.13 7.44 0.29
C GLU A 52 21.69 8.31 -0.84
N LYS A 53 20.83 8.70 -1.80
CA LYS A 53 21.25 9.44 -3.01
C LYS A 53 20.88 10.91 -2.97
N ASN A 54 19.72 11.25 -2.42
CA ASN A 54 19.19 12.61 -2.45
C ASN A 54 18.75 13.11 -1.09
N THR A 55 18.77 14.43 -0.94
CA THR A 55 18.06 15.17 0.10
C THR A 55 16.80 15.77 -0.50
N TYR A 56 15.70 15.65 0.23
CA TYR A 56 14.38 16.12 -0.13
C TYR A 56 13.92 17.22 0.84
N GLY A 57 13.25 18.23 0.30
CA GLY A 57 12.59 19.28 1.08
C GLY A 57 11.13 19.39 0.67
N PHE A 58 10.21 19.19 1.61
CA PHE A 58 8.78 19.29 1.41
C PHE A 58 8.25 20.52 2.14
N THR A 59 7.72 21.48 1.40
CA THR A 59 7.22 22.75 1.94
C THR A 59 5.71 22.75 1.92
N PHE A 60 5.09 23.10 3.04
CA PHE A 60 3.65 23.20 3.21
C PHE A 60 3.25 24.57 3.74
N ASP A 61 2.06 25.03 3.39
CA ASP A 61 1.42 26.15 4.07
C ASP A 61 1.09 25.71 5.51
N ALA A 62 1.65 26.41 6.51
CA ALA A 62 1.51 26.03 7.91
C ALA A 62 0.09 26.24 8.46
N ARG A 63 -0.75 27.02 7.77
CA ARG A 63 -2.13 27.34 8.18
C ARG A 63 -3.13 26.37 7.56
N THR A 64 -2.99 26.03 6.29
CA THR A 64 -3.92 25.14 5.56
C THR A 64 -3.43 23.70 5.48
N GLY A 65 -2.13 23.47 5.68
CA GLY A 65 -1.51 22.16 5.46
C GLY A 65 -1.36 21.79 3.99
N HIS A 66 -1.62 22.71 3.05
CA HIS A 66 -1.51 22.43 1.62
C HIS A 66 -0.03 22.33 1.22
N PRO A 67 0.34 21.36 0.37
CA PRO A 67 1.69 21.28 -0.16
C PRO A 67 1.94 22.45 -1.12
N LEU A 68 3.12 23.07 -1.00
CA LEU A 68 3.54 24.22 -1.80
C LEU A 68 4.67 23.84 -2.76
N SER A 69 5.64 23.05 -2.31
CA SER A 69 6.74 22.60 -3.17
C SER A 69 7.45 21.35 -2.66
N ILE A 70 8.10 20.66 -3.59
CA ILE A 70 9.02 19.55 -3.31
C ILE A 70 10.35 19.90 -3.98
N THR A 71 11.44 19.79 -3.23
CA THR A 71 12.81 19.95 -3.74
C THR A 71 13.57 18.64 -3.58
N GLN A 72 14.42 18.31 -4.55
CA GLN A 72 15.33 17.18 -4.53
C GLN A 72 16.72 17.68 -4.92
N ALA A 73 17.74 17.32 -4.15
CA ALA A 73 19.13 17.59 -4.48
C ALA A 73 20.01 16.38 -4.14
N LEU A 74 21.02 16.08 -4.95
CA LEU A 74 21.98 15.02 -4.64
C LEU A 74 22.68 15.29 -3.29
N THR A 75 22.96 14.23 -2.53
CA THR A 75 23.80 14.29 -1.32
C THR A 75 25.26 14.61 -1.69
N GLU A 76 26.05 15.10 -0.74
CA GLU A 76 27.47 15.44 -1.00
C GLU A 76 28.27 14.23 -1.50
N ASP A 77 27.99 13.04 -0.95
CA ASP A 77 28.62 11.78 -1.34
C ASP A 77 28.22 11.35 -2.77
N ALA A 78 26.95 11.54 -3.15
CA ALA A 78 26.46 11.24 -4.50
C ALA A 78 27.01 12.23 -5.55
N ARG A 79 27.28 13.49 -5.17
CA ARG A 79 27.88 14.52 -6.05
C ARG A 79 29.34 14.23 -6.40
N ALA A 80 30.07 13.48 -5.57
CA ALA A 80 31.48 13.18 -5.80
C ALA A 80 31.71 12.13 -6.91
N GLY A 81 30.68 11.36 -7.26
CA GLY A 81 30.74 10.27 -8.24
C GLY A 81 30.18 10.61 -9.63
N ASP A 82 29.55 11.76 -9.81
CA ASP A 82 28.86 12.13 -11.05
C ASP A 82 29.45 13.42 -11.64
N SER A 83 29.98 13.35 -12.87
CA SER A 83 30.59 14.50 -13.54
C SER A 83 29.58 15.39 -14.26
N ASP A 84 28.34 14.92 -14.44
CA ASP A 84 27.24 15.69 -14.98
C ASP A 84 26.37 16.17 -13.81
N ALA A 85 26.65 17.38 -13.34
CA ALA A 85 25.89 18.05 -12.28
C ALA A 85 24.44 18.32 -12.73
N ARG A 86 23.56 17.31 -12.66
CA ARG A 86 22.12 17.53 -12.75
C ARG A 86 21.65 18.23 -11.49
N THR A 87 21.18 19.43 -11.76
CA THR A 87 20.85 20.51 -10.85
C THR A 87 19.57 20.14 -10.11
N SER A 88 19.52 20.49 -8.83
CA SER A 88 18.35 20.35 -7.96
C SER A 88 17.00 20.43 -8.69
N LEU A 89 16.16 19.43 -8.49
CA LEU A 89 14.80 19.43 -8.99
C LEU A 89 13.90 20.21 -8.03
N GLN A 90 13.05 21.09 -8.55
CA GLN A 90 12.04 21.79 -7.77
C GLN A 90 10.68 21.64 -8.47
N LEU A 91 9.74 21.03 -7.76
CA LEU A 91 8.34 20.97 -8.13
C LEU A 91 7.58 22.03 -7.32
N SER A 92 6.90 22.95 -8.00
CA SER A 92 6.00 23.92 -7.37
C SER A 92 4.55 23.49 -7.59
N ILE A 93 3.71 23.65 -6.56
CA ILE A 93 2.31 23.22 -6.58
C ILE A 93 1.46 24.48 -6.51
N ASP A 94 0.96 24.91 -7.66
CA ASP A 94 0.17 26.13 -7.78
C ASP A 94 -1.32 25.88 -7.48
N ASP A 95 -1.85 24.75 -7.94
CA ASP A 95 -3.24 24.33 -7.72
C ASP A 95 -3.28 22.99 -6.97
N TYR A 96 -3.49 23.07 -5.65
CA TYR A 96 -3.76 21.88 -4.83
C TYR A 96 -5.27 21.63 -4.74
N VAL A 97 -5.74 20.61 -5.45
CA VAL A 97 -7.10 20.08 -5.31
C VAL A 97 -7.01 18.74 -4.59
N ARG A 98 -7.56 18.69 -3.37
CA ARG A 98 -7.78 17.40 -2.69
C ARG A 98 -8.97 16.73 -3.35
N HIS A 99 -8.71 15.74 -4.20
CA HIS A 99 -9.75 14.85 -4.67
C HIS A 99 -10.18 13.98 -3.48
N ASP A 100 -11.49 13.80 -3.32
CA ASP A 100 -12.00 12.72 -2.47
C ASP A 100 -11.56 11.42 -3.14
N ASP A 101 -10.91 10.53 -2.37
CA ASP A 101 -10.29 9.28 -2.85
C ASP A 101 -11.30 8.34 -3.54
N SER A 102 -12.59 8.66 -3.47
CA SER A 102 -13.69 7.95 -4.11
C SER A 102 -13.75 8.05 -5.64
N SER A 103 -12.88 8.85 -6.30
CA SER A 103 -13.04 9.19 -7.73
C SER A 103 -11.92 8.76 -8.66
N ILE A 104 -10.76 8.32 -8.15
CA ILE A 104 -9.67 7.80 -8.97
C ILE A 104 -9.73 6.27 -8.92
N LYS A 105 -10.53 5.67 -9.80
CA LYS A 105 -10.46 4.21 -10.01
C LYS A 105 -9.07 3.89 -10.57
N ALA A 106 -8.43 2.83 -10.05
CA ALA A 106 -7.17 2.34 -10.59
C ALA A 106 -7.28 2.12 -12.11
N PRO A 107 -6.26 2.47 -12.91
CA PRO A 107 -6.29 2.21 -14.34
C PRO A 107 -6.53 0.72 -14.60
N ILE A 108 -7.50 0.43 -15.48
CA ILE A 108 -7.87 -0.95 -15.82
C ILE A 108 -6.62 -1.71 -16.27
N GLY A 109 -6.29 -2.80 -15.57
CA GLY A 109 -5.15 -3.67 -15.87
C GLY A 109 -3.86 -3.37 -15.08
N ILE A 110 -3.86 -2.36 -14.20
CA ILE A 110 -2.79 -2.18 -13.21
C ILE A 110 -3.28 -2.73 -11.88
N LYS A 111 -2.59 -3.77 -11.39
CA LYS A 111 -2.87 -4.34 -10.07
C LYS A 111 -2.55 -3.32 -8.98
N SER A 112 -3.43 -3.19 -7.98
CA SER A 112 -3.13 -2.43 -6.78
C SER A 112 -1.98 -3.07 -5.99
N ASP A 113 -1.32 -2.29 -5.11
CA ASP A 113 -0.28 -2.84 -4.23
C ASP A 113 -0.83 -3.96 -3.33
N ALA A 114 -2.10 -3.84 -2.91
CA ALA A 114 -2.79 -4.88 -2.15
C ALA A 114 -2.94 -6.17 -2.97
N GLU A 115 -3.36 -6.09 -4.24
CA GLU A 115 -3.42 -7.25 -5.13
C GLU A 115 -2.04 -7.88 -5.35
N LEU A 116 -0.99 -7.07 -5.53
CA LEU A 116 0.39 -7.56 -5.69
C LEU A 116 0.89 -8.26 -4.42
N LEU A 117 0.55 -7.75 -3.24
CA LEU A 117 0.87 -8.39 -1.96
C LEU A 117 0.10 -9.69 -1.75
N VAL A 118 -1.19 -9.73 -2.12
CA VAL A 118 -2.00 -10.96 -2.10
C VAL A 118 -1.42 -12.00 -3.05
N ASP A 119 -1.04 -11.62 -4.27
CA ASP A 119 -0.38 -12.53 -5.22
C ASP A 119 0.93 -13.09 -4.65
N ALA A 120 1.76 -12.24 -4.03
CA ALA A 120 3.02 -12.65 -3.42
C ALA A 120 2.79 -13.59 -2.23
N ALA A 121 1.77 -13.32 -1.41
CA ALA A 121 1.36 -14.16 -0.30
C ALA A 121 0.88 -15.53 -0.76
N VAL A 122 0.07 -15.59 -1.83
CA VAL A 122 -0.43 -16.84 -2.41
C VAL A 122 0.72 -17.64 -3.04
N ALA A 123 1.66 -16.98 -3.72
CA ALA A 123 2.84 -17.66 -4.24
C ALA A 123 3.67 -18.29 -3.10
N CYS A 124 3.87 -17.54 -2.01
CA CYS A 124 4.56 -18.00 -0.80
C CYS A 124 3.84 -19.18 -0.13
N PHE A 125 2.51 -19.15 -0.05
CA PHE A 125 1.70 -20.24 0.48
C PHE A 125 1.95 -21.59 -0.21
N TYR A 126 2.20 -21.59 -1.53
CA TYR A 126 2.54 -22.81 -2.26
C TYR A 126 3.94 -23.36 -1.94
N GLU A 127 4.80 -22.57 -1.30
CA GLU A 127 6.11 -23.00 -0.82
C GLU A 127 6.08 -23.54 0.63
N TRP A 128 4.99 -23.32 1.36
CA TRP A 128 4.80 -23.85 2.73
C TRP A 128 4.80 -25.37 2.78
N THR A 129 4.91 -25.91 3.99
CA THR A 129 4.76 -27.34 4.20
C THR A 129 3.33 -27.81 3.84
N ALA A 130 3.20 -29.08 3.42
CA ALA A 130 1.89 -29.66 3.13
C ALA A 130 0.97 -29.66 4.36
N ALA A 131 1.54 -29.82 5.56
CA ALA A 131 0.79 -29.77 6.81
C ALA A 131 0.31 -28.33 7.12
N GLY A 132 1.10 -27.32 6.82
CA GLY A 132 0.71 -25.92 6.95
C GLY A 132 -0.42 -25.55 5.99
N ARG A 133 -0.31 -25.92 4.72
CA ARG A 133 -1.39 -25.71 3.74
C ARG A 133 -2.69 -26.38 4.14
N GLN A 134 -2.64 -27.64 4.57
CA GLN A 134 -3.80 -28.37 5.02
C GLN A 134 -4.48 -27.73 6.24
N GLN A 135 -3.70 -27.12 7.15
CA GLN A 135 -4.28 -26.38 8.28
C GLN A 135 -5.04 -25.14 7.82
N VAL A 136 -4.52 -24.39 6.86
CA VAL A 136 -5.22 -23.21 6.30
C VAL A 136 -6.51 -23.63 5.57
N GLU A 137 -6.48 -24.74 4.84
CA GLU A 137 -7.70 -25.31 4.23
C GLU A 137 -8.74 -25.67 5.29
N GLN A 138 -8.32 -26.22 6.45
CA GLN A 138 -9.23 -26.52 7.56
C GLN A 138 -9.81 -25.24 8.20
N PHE A 139 -9.04 -24.15 8.28
CA PHE A 139 -9.56 -22.86 8.73
C PHE A 139 -10.61 -22.30 7.77
N PHE A 140 -10.35 -22.38 6.46
CA PHE A 140 -11.31 -21.91 5.48
C PHE A 140 -12.60 -22.73 5.53
N ALA A 141 -12.50 -24.06 5.58
CA ALA A 141 -13.66 -24.95 5.71
C ALA A 141 -14.43 -24.81 7.04
N LEU A 142 -13.81 -24.22 8.07
CA LEU A 142 -14.52 -23.88 9.31
C LEU A 142 -15.44 -22.66 9.11
N LEU A 143 -15.02 -21.73 8.23
CA LEU A 143 -15.72 -20.48 7.95
C LEU A 143 -16.78 -20.66 6.86
N ASP A 144 -16.48 -21.45 5.83
CA ASP A 144 -17.39 -21.82 4.74
C ASP A 144 -18.44 -22.83 5.25
N LYS A 145 -19.46 -22.32 5.95
CA LYS A 145 -20.47 -23.14 6.65
C LYS A 145 -21.48 -23.79 5.69
N ASP A 146 -21.69 -23.23 4.51
CA ASP A 146 -22.61 -23.71 3.49
C ASP A 146 -21.93 -24.49 2.35
N ASP A 147 -20.61 -24.66 2.40
CA ASP A 147 -19.78 -25.49 1.50
C ASP A 147 -19.92 -25.04 0.04
N ASP A 148 -19.97 -23.73 -0.17
CA ASP A 148 -20.11 -23.11 -1.49
C ASP A 148 -18.74 -22.71 -2.10
N GLY A 149 -17.66 -22.85 -1.33
CA GLY A 149 -16.30 -22.53 -1.73
C GLY A 149 -15.89 -21.07 -1.50
N SER A 150 -16.73 -20.30 -0.79
CA SER A 150 -16.55 -18.89 -0.48
C SER A 150 -16.81 -18.61 0.99
N VAL A 151 -16.31 -17.47 1.47
CA VAL A 151 -16.51 -17.00 2.85
C VAL A 151 -16.94 -15.55 2.79
N SER A 152 -18.07 -15.23 3.41
CA SER A 152 -18.54 -13.85 3.53
C SER A 152 -17.86 -13.12 4.69
N GLY A 153 -17.95 -11.78 4.70
CA GLY A 153 -17.55 -11.00 5.88
C GLY A 153 -18.33 -11.41 7.14
N GLN A 154 -19.58 -11.82 7.00
CA GLN A 154 -20.41 -12.27 8.13
C GLN A 154 -19.88 -13.57 8.74
N ASP A 155 -19.44 -14.53 7.93
CA ASP A 155 -18.88 -15.79 8.42
C ASP A 155 -17.63 -15.57 9.27
N VAL A 156 -16.77 -14.64 8.84
CA VAL A 156 -15.60 -14.21 9.60
C VAL A 156 -16.00 -13.52 10.90
N ALA A 157 -16.95 -12.59 10.85
CA ALA A 157 -17.42 -11.89 12.04
C ALA A 157 -18.02 -12.85 13.09
N ASP A 158 -18.86 -13.80 12.64
CA ASP A 158 -19.47 -14.81 13.49
C ASP A 158 -18.42 -15.72 14.14
N GLN A 159 -17.44 -16.19 13.37
CA GLN A 159 -16.38 -17.03 13.93
C GLN A 159 -15.50 -16.28 14.94
N LEU A 160 -15.23 -14.99 14.73
CA LEU A 160 -14.50 -14.16 15.67
C LEU A 160 -15.29 -13.92 16.97
N LEU A 161 -16.61 -13.75 16.87
CA LEU A 161 -17.49 -13.66 18.03
C LEU A 161 -17.50 -14.98 18.82
N ASP A 162 -17.58 -16.12 18.12
CA ASP A 162 -17.53 -17.45 18.72
C ASP A 162 -16.19 -17.71 19.43
N ALA A 163 -15.08 -17.17 18.89
CA ALA A 163 -13.74 -17.19 19.50
C ALA A 163 -13.55 -16.14 20.62
N GLY A 164 -14.62 -15.45 21.04
CA GLY A 164 -14.61 -14.56 22.20
C GLY A 164 -14.12 -13.13 21.96
N HIS A 165 -13.97 -12.68 20.71
CA HIS A 165 -13.67 -11.28 20.40
C HIS A 165 -14.90 -10.38 20.63
N SER A 166 -14.67 -9.07 20.82
CA SER A 166 -15.77 -8.09 20.87
C SER A 166 -16.42 -7.91 19.50
N SER A 167 -17.72 -7.57 19.46
CA SER A 167 -18.41 -7.34 18.17
C SER A 167 -17.77 -6.21 17.36
N GLU A 168 -17.37 -5.11 18.01
CA GLU A 168 -16.63 -4.02 17.34
C GLU A 168 -15.36 -4.51 16.64
N ARG A 169 -14.60 -5.40 17.29
CA ARG A 169 -13.37 -5.95 16.70
C ARG A 169 -13.68 -6.93 15.57
N ALA A 170 -14.66 -7.81 15.77
CA ALA A 170 -15.06 -8.79 14.77
C ALA A 170 -15.57 -8.11 13.49
N GLU A 171 -16.47 -7.14 13.63
CA GLU A 171 -17.03 -6.34 12.54
C GLU A 171 -15.94 -5.52 11.84
N SER A 172 -15.01 -4.90 12.59
CA SER A 172 -13.92 -4.14 11.99
C SER A 172 -12.97 -5.02 11.17
N ILE A 173 -12.65 -6.23 11.63
CA ILE A 173 -11.77 -7.16 10.89
C ILE A 173 -12.48 -7.65 9.62
N ALA A 174 -13.74 -8.07 9.75
CA ALA A 174 -14.55 -8.52 8.62
C ALA A 174 -14.70 -7.43 7.55
N ALA A 175 -15.02 -6.20 7.97
CA ALA A 175 -15.19 -5.06 7.07
C ALA A 175 -13.88 -4.70 6.34
N GLU A 176 -12.72 -4.77 7.01
CA GLU A 176 -11.44 -4.52 6.34
C GLU A 176 -11.09 -5.64 5.35
N MET A 177 -11.41 -6.89 5.67
CA MET A 177 -11.21 -8.01 4.74
C MET A 177 -12.06 -7.82 3.48
N THR A 178 -13.37 -7.58 3.62
CA THR A 178 -14.26 -7.40 2.45
C THR A 178 -13.90 -6.15 1.66
N ARG A 179 -13.56 -5.03 2.33
CA ARG A 179 -13.11 -3.79 1.66
C ARG A 179 -11.87 -3.99 0.80
N LEU A 180 -10.96 -4.88 1.21
CA LEU A 180 -9.69 -5.13 0.50
C LEU A 180 -9.81 -6.21 -0.59
N LEU A 181 -10.69 -7.20 -0.41
CA LEU A 181 -10.75 -8.38 -1.27
C LEU A 181 -11.95 -8.42 -2.21
N CYS A 182 -13.05 -7.78 -1.85
CA CYS A 182 -14.26 -7.78 -2.66
C CYS A 182 -14.24 -6.59 -3.64
N ASP A 183 -14.72 -6.84 -4.85
CA ASP A 183 -14.98 -5.75 -5.79
C ASP A 183 -16.17 -4.94 -5.27
N SER A 184 -16.03 -3.62 -5.25
CA SER A 184 -17.11 -2.68 -4.92
C SER A 184 -18.37 -2.85 -5.79
N ASP A 185 -18.22 -3.47 -6.96
CA ASP A 185 -19.32 -3.74 -7.89
C ASP A 185 -19.93 -5.17 -7.70
N ASP A 186 -19.37 -6.00 -6.81
CA ASP A 186 -19.88 -7.35 -6.47
C ASP A 186 -20.74 -7.32 -5.19
N PRO A 187 -22.06 -7.54 -5.31
CA PRO A 187 -22.98 -7.49 -4.16
C PRO A 187 -22.89 -8.70 -3.23
N SER A 188 -22.16 -9.76 -3.60
CA SER A 188 -22.03 -10.96 -2.75
C SER A 188 -21.10 -10.72 -1.55
N GLU A 189 -20.12 -9.83 -1.68
CA GLU A 189 -19.06 -9.60 -0.68
C GLU A 189 -18.41 -10.92 -0.18
N GLU A 190 -18.33 -11.91 -1.08
CA GLU A 190 -17.81 -13.24 -0.83
C GLU A 190 -16.35 -13.37 -1.28
N VAL A 191 -15.57 -14.11 -0.49
CA VAL A 191 -14.13 -14.27 -0.70
C VAL A 191 -13.81 -15.75 -0.90
N THR A 192 -13.26 -16.09 -2.07
CA THR A 192 -12.79 -17.44 -2.36
C THR A 192 -11.48 -17.77 -1.63
N PHE A 193 -11.11 -19.05 -1.59
CA PHE A 193 -9.97 -19.55 -0.82
C PHE A 193 -8.65 -18.79 -1.02
N LEU A 194 -8.21 -18.54 -2.26
CA LEU A 194 -6.88 -17.94 -2.49
C LEU A 194 -6.78 -16.48 -2.03
N PRO A 195 -7.74 -15.58 -2.36
CA PRO A 195 -7.79 -14.24 -1.76
C PRO A 195 -7.83 -14.27 -0.23
N PHE A 196 -8.61 -15.18 0.36
CA PHE A 196 -8.66 -15.37 1.82
C PHE A 196 -7.27 -15.69 2.38
N VAL A 197 -6.58 -16.69 1.82
CA VAL A 197 -5.23 -17.07 2.25
C VAL A 197 -4.26 -15.90 2.13
N GLY A 198 -4.26 -15.21 0.99
CA GLY A 198 -3.36 -14.09 0.74
C GLY A 198 -3.54 -12.95 1.73
N PHE A 199 -4.79 -12.64 2.10
CA PHE A 199 -5.11 -11.63 3.11
C PHE A 199 -4.54 -11.97 4.48
N TRP A 200 -4.76 -13.19 4.98
CA TRP A 200 -4.29 -13.57 6.31
C TRP A 200 -2.78 -13.70 6.41
N ILE A 201 -2.11 -14.17 5.36
CA ILE A 201 -0.64 -14.16 5.30
C ILE A 201 -0.13 -12.73 5.32
N MET A 202 -0.70 -11.83 4.50
CA MET A 202 -0.32 -10.42 4.49
C MET A 202 -0.47 -9.77 5.86
N LEU A 203 -1.55 -10.07 6.59
CA LEU A 203 -1.84 -9.48 7.89
C LEU A 203 -1.00 -10.06 9.04
N LEU A 204 -0.68 -11.37 8.99
CA LEU A 204 -0.08 -12.10 10.11
C LEU A 204 1.41 -12.40 9.94
N ALA A 205 1.99 -12.14 8.77
CA ALA A 205 3.42 -12.32 8.53
C ALA A 205 4.31 -11.23 9.18
N ASP A 206 3.77 -10.39 10.06
CA ASP A 206 4.48 -9.25 10.67
C ASP A 206 5.93 -9.59 11.12
N ASP A 207 6.85 -8.65 10.89
CA ASP A 207 8.32 -8.81 11.02
C ASP A 207 9.02 -9.84 10.10
N VAL A 208 8.27 -10.59 9.27
CA VAL A 208 8.79 -11.51 8.25
C VAL A 208 8.25 -11.08 6.88
N HIS A 209 9.05 -11.12 5.83
CA HIS A 209 8.53 -10.73 4.51
C HIS A 209 7.39 -11.66 4.06
N VAL A 210 6.32 -11.09 3.49
CA VAL A 210 5.17 -11.82 2.95
C VAL A 210 5.59 -12.90 1.95
N SER A 211 6.69 -12.67 1.22
CA SER A 211 7.27 -13.59 0.26
C SER A 211 8.25 -14.62 0.84
N ASP A 212 8.52 -14.61 2.15
CA ASP A 212 9.42 -15.56 2.80
C ASP A 212 8.61 -16.75 3.35
N PRO A 213 8.81 -17.99 2.85
CA PRO A 213 8.05 -19.16 3.26
C PRO A 213 8.25 -19.53 4.73
N SER A 214 9.28 -18.99 5.39
CA SER A 214 9.40 -19.14 6.83
C SER A 214 8.20 -18.51 7.56
N ASN A 215 7.49 -17.53 7.00
CA ASN A 215 6.34 -16.88 7.64
C ASN A 215 5.23 -17.85 8.12
N GLU A 216 5.18 -19.10 7.62
CA GLU A 216 4.33 -20.20 8.11
C GLU A 216 4.34 -20.31 9.65
N HIS A 217 5.52 -20.19 10.29
CA HIS A 217 5.66 -20.33 11.75
C HIS A 217 5.01 -19.19 12.54
N ARG A 218 4.63 -18.09 11.88
CA ARG A 218 3.92 -16.94 12.47
C ARG A 218 2.44 -16.95 12.12
N VAL A 219 2.13 -17.17 10.84
CA VAL A 219 0.77 -17.08 10.35
C VAL A 219 -0.11 -18.18 10.96
N LEU A 220 0.37 -19.43 11.05
CA LEU A 220 -0.45 -20.53 11.59
C LEU A 220 -0.84 -20.33 13.07
N PRO A 221 0.09 -20.02 13.99
CA PRO A 221 -0.30 -19.67 15.36
C PRO A 221 -1.19 -18.43 15.44
N GLY A 222 -0.99 -17.44 14.55
CA GLY A 222 -1.84 -16.25 14.48
C GLY A 222 -3.29 -16.58 14.13
N LEU A 223 -3.50 -17.43 13.12
CA LEU A 223 -4.83 -17.91 12.74
C LEU A 223 -5.51 -18.70 13.87
N GLN A 224 -4.75 -19.55 14.57
CA GLN A 224 -5.25 -20.28 15.73
C GLN A 224 -5.73 -19.33 16.85
N GLN A 225 -4.92 -18.33 17.18
CA GLN A 225 -5.29 -17.30 18.18
C GLN A 225 -6.41 -16.38 17.72
N LEU A 226 -6.64 -16.28 16.43
CA LEU A 226 -7.69 -15.43 15.91
C LEU A 226 -9.03 -16.14 15.92
N PHE A 227 -9.09 -17.39 15.45
CA PHE A 227 -10.35 -18.08 15.16
C PHE A 227 -10.73 -19.21 16.13
N LEU A 228 -9.83 -19.67 16.99
CA LEU A 228 -10.03 -20.90 17.80
C LEU A 228 -9.81 -20.72 19.32
N THR A 229 -9.74 -19.48 19.80
CA THR A 229 -9.42 -19.18 21.22
C THR A 229 -10.62 -19.27 22.15
#